data_AF-Q7TQ43-F1
#
_entry.id   AF-Q7TQ43-F1
#
_cell.length_a   1.000
_cell.length_b   1.000
_cell.length_c   1.000
_cell.angle_alpha   90.00
_cell.angle_beta   90.00
_cell.angle_gamma   90.00
#
_symmetry.space_group_name_H-M   'P 1'
#
loop_
_entity.id
_entity.type
_entity.pdbx_description
1 polymer ?
#
loop_
_entity_poly.entity_id
_entity_poly.type
_entity_poly.pdbx_seq_one_letter_code
_entity_poly.pdbx_strand_id
1 'polypeptide(L)'
;ATIWLREHNRVCDVLKQEHPEWEDERLFQTSRLILIGETIKIVIEDYVQHLSGYHFKLKFDPELLFSQQFQYQNRIAAEFNTLYHWHPLLPDTFHIQEEEYSFKQFLYNNSILLEHGLAQFVESFTRQIAGRIAGGRNVPVAVQAVAKASIDQSREMKYQSLNEYRKRFSLKPYTSFE
;
A
#
# COMPACT_ATOMS: atom_id res chain seq x y z
N ALA A 1 7.54 5.38 7.78
CA ALA A 1 8.23 6.63 7.40
C ALA A 1 9.77 6.50 7.41
N THR A 2 10.37 5.83 8.39
CA THR A 2 11.83 5.84 8.60
C THR A 2 12.67 5.30 7.45
N ILE A 3 12.25 4.20 6.78
CA ILE A 3 13.00 3.63 5.65
C ILE A 3 13.11 4.64 4.49
N TRP A 4 11.98 5.20 4.05
CA TRP A 4 11.95 6.17 2.96
C TRP A 4 12.65 7.49 3.28
N LEU A 5 12.64 7.93 4.55
CA LEU A 5 13.43 9.10 4.96
C LEU A 5 14.94 8.84 4.83
N ARG A 6 15.40 7.65 5.25
CA ARG A 6 16.81 7.25 5.08
C ARG A 6 17.18 7.12 3.62
N GLU A 7 16.29 6.55 2.79
CA GLU A 7 16.53 6.42 1.35
C GLU A 7 16.64 7.79 0.67
N HIS A 8 15.76 8.74 1.00
CA HIS A 8 15.86 10.10 0.48
C HIS A 8 17.24 10.73 0.75
N ASN A 9 17.72 10.67 1.99
CA ASN A 9 19.01 11.24 2.36
C ASN A 9 20.18 10.48 1.72
N ARG A 10 20.09 9.14 1.63
CA ARG A 10 21.08 8.32 0.93
C ARG A 10 21.20 8.72 -0.55
N VAL A 11 20.07 8.97 -1.22
CA VAL A 11 20.05 9.45 -2.60
C VAL A 11 20.61 10.87 -2.70
N CYS A 12 20.32 11.76 -1.74
CA CYS A 12 20.93 13.09 -1.69
C CYS A 12 22.46 13.01 -1.60
N ASP A 13 23.01 12.12 -0.77
CA ASP A 13 24.46 11.93 -0.65
C ASP A 13 25.08 11.44 -1.97
N VAL A 14 24.44 10.48 -2.64
CA VAL A 14 24.87 10.00 -3.97
C VAL A 14 24.83 11.13 -5.00
N LEU A 15 23.74 11.91 -5.04
CA LEU A 15 23.61 13.03 -5.98
C LEU A 15 24.63 14.13 -5.69
N LYS A 16 24.95 14.41 -4.42
CA LYS A 16 25.95 15.42 -4.06
C LYS A 16 27.36 14.99 -4.42
N GLN A 17 27.66 13.69 -4.40
CA GLN A 17 28.92 13.15 -4.88
C GLN A 17 29.06 13.28 -6.40
N GLU A 18 28.00 12.93 -7.15
CA GLU A 18 27.99 13.02 -8.62
C GLU A 18 27.92 14.47 -9.12
N HIS A 19 27.26 15.34 -8.36
CA HIS A 19 27.07 16.76 -8.66
C HIS A 19 27.46 17.66 -7.47
N PRO A 20 28.77 17.84 -7.21
CA PRO A 20 29.25 18.66 -6.10
C PRO A 20 28.74 20.10 -6.16
N GLU A 21 28.44 20.61 -7.35
CA GLU A 21 27.96 21.96 -7.61
C GLU A 21 26.46 22.16 -7.35
N TRP A 22 25.68 21.10 -7.12
CA TRP A 22 24.25 21.24 -6.84
C TRP A 22 23.98 21.74 -5.43
N GLU A 23 23.09 22.72 -5.34
CA GLU A 23 22.57 23.26 -4.08
C GLU A 23 21.40 22.41 -3.54
N ASP A 24 21.05 22.65 -2.28
CA ASP A 24 20.06 21.90 -1.51
C ASP A 24 18.72 21.67 -2.24
N GLU A 25 18.11 22.73 -2.79
CA GLU A 25 16.81 22.63 -3.48
C GLU A 25 16.85 21.66 -4.66
N ARG A 26 17.94 21.66 -5.44
CA ARG A 26 18.06 20.77 -6.60
C ARG A 26 18.28 19.33 -6.16
N LEU A 27 19.05 19.09 -5.09
CA LEU A 27 19.23 17.77 -4.49
C LEU A 27 17.89 17.24 -3.98
N PHE A 28 17.16 18.03 -3.19
CA PHE A 28 15.87 17.64 -2.63
C PHE A 28 14.85 17.26 -3.71
N GLN A 29 14.65 18.12 -4.72
CA GLN A 29 13.66 17.85 -5.78
C GLN A 29 14.07 16.66 -6.65
N THR A 30 15.36 16.51 -6.95
CA THR A 30 15.83 15.37 -7.76
C THR A 30 15.72 14.06 -7.00
N SER A 31 16.12 14.01 -5.73
CA SER A 31 15.92 12.85 -4.85
C SER A 31 14.44 12.49 -4.74
N ARG A 32 13.54 13.48 -4.65
CA ARG A 32 12.10 13.24 -4.67
C ARG A 32 11.64 12.54 -5.96
N LEU A 33 12.12 12.98 -7.13
CA LEU A 33 11.77 12.35 -8.42
C LEU A 33 12.30 10.91 -8.50
N ILE A 34 13.50 10.65 -8.01
CA ILE A 34 14.09 9.31 -7.93
C ILE A 34 13.22 8.40 -7.06
N LEU A 35 12.86 8.84 -5.84
CA LEU A 35 12.00 8.05 -4.94
C LEU A 35 10.59 7.81 -5.51
N ILE A 36 10.04 8.74 -6.30
CA ILE A 36 8.78 8.50 -7.04
C ILE A 36 8.97 7.34 -8.03
N GLY A 37 10.06 7.33 -8.79
CA GLY A 37 10.42 6.24 -9.70
C GLY A 37 10.60 4.90 -8.98
N GLU A 38 11.36 4.87 -7.88
CA GLU A 38 11.55 3.69 -7.04
C GLU A 38 10.24 3.15 -6.48
N THR A 39 9.38 4.04 -5.98
CA THR A 39 8.06 3.65 -5.44
C THR A 39 7.23 2.96 -6.51
N ILE A 40 7.12 3.54 -7.72
CA ILE A 40 6.32 2.95 -8.81
C ILE A 40 6.92 1.61 -9.25
N LYS A 41 8.26 1.53 -9.33
CA LYS A 41 8.99 0.31 -9.69
C LYS A 41 8.67 -0.84 -8.73
N ILE A 42 8.86 -0.63 -7.42
CA ILE A 42 8.59 -1.63 -6.37
C ILE A 42 7.11 -2.01 -6.35
N VAL A 43 6.22 -1.02 -6.50
CA VAL A 43 4.77 -1.28 -6.52
C VAL A 43 4.40 -2.24 -7.66
N ILE A 44 4.89 -2.01 -8.86
CA ILE A 44 4.54 -2.84 -10.03
C ILE A 44 5.22 -4.20 -9.98
N GLU A 45 6.53 -4.25 -9.76
CA GLU A 45 7.31 -5.46 -9.97
C GLU A 45 7.36 -6.39 -8.75
N ASP A 46 7.09 -5.89 -7.54
CA ASP A 46 7.10 -6.72 -6.33
C ASP A 46 5.71 -6.79 -5.68
N TYR A 47 5.12 -5.64 -5.36
CA TYR A 47 3.86 -5.61 -4.59
C TYR A 47 2.66 -6.14 -5.39
N VAL A 48 2.43 -5.61 -6.60
CA VAL A 48 1.35 -6.09 -7.48
C VAL A 48 1.67 -7.50 -8.00
N GLN A 49 2.95 -7.82 -8.23
CA GLN A 49 3.38 -9.17 -8.60
C GLN A 49 2.95 -10.19 -7.55
N HIS A 50 3.27 -9.94 -6.27
CA HIS A 50 2.84 -10.77 -5.15
C HIS A 50 1.31 -10.87 -5.07
N LEU A 51 0.61 -9.73 -5.11
CA LEU A 51 -0.84 -9.68 -4.94
C LEU A 51 -1.60 -10.38 -6.08
N SER A 52 -1.10 -10.28 -7.31
CA SER A 52 -1.74 -10.89 -8.48
C SER A 52 -1.63 -12.42 -8.49
N GLY A 53 -0.61 -12.98 -7.85
CA GLY A 53 -0.29 -14.41 -7.92
C GLY A 53 0.09 -14.90 -9.32
N TYR A 54 0.40 -13.99 -10.25
CA TYR A 54 0.76 -14.36 -11.61
C TYR A 54 2.14 -15.01 -11.70
N HIS A 55 2.29 -15.97 -12.59
CA HIS A 55 3.61 -16.47 -13.03
C HIS A 55 4.24 -15.57 -14.11
N PHE A 56 3.43 -14.72 -14.74
CA PHE A 56 3.93 -13.67 -15.63
C PHE A 56 4.68 -12.63 -14.81
N LYS A 57 5.90 -12.29 -15.25
CA LYS A 57 6.74 -11.27 -14.61
C LYS A 57 6.33 -9.87 -15.09
N LEU A 58 5.67 -9.13 -14.20
CA LEU A 58 5.33 -7.74 -14.42
C LEU A 58 6.60 -6.89 -14.59
N LYS A 59 6.48 -5.81 -15.36
CA LYS A 59 7.59 -4.90 -15.67
C LYS A 59 7.11 -3.46 -15.59
N PHE A 60 7.81 -2.63 -14.83
CA PHE A 60 7.72 -1.19 -14.92
C PHE A 60 8.67 -0.71 -16.02
N ASP A 61 8.07 -0.33 -17.14
CA ASP A 61 8.76 0.18 -18.32
C ASP A 61 7.87 1.23 -18.99
N PRO A 62 8.10 2.53 -18.72
CA PRO A 62 7.30 3.61 -19.30
C PRO A 62 7.31 3.62 -20.84
N GLU A 63 8.36 3.10 -21.47
CA GLU A 63 8.52 3.13 -22.93
C GLU A 63 7.45 2.31 -23.66
N LEU A 64 6.90 1.29 -22.98
CA LEU A 64 5.78 0.49 -23.49
C LEU A 64 4.54 1.34 -23.83
N LEU A 65 4.40 2.51 -23.21
CA LEU A 65 3.28 3.42 -23.43
C LEU A 65 3.58 4.56 -24.41
N PHE A 66 4.83 4.76 -24.86
CA PHE A 66 5.20 5.91 -25.70
C PHE A 66 4.53 5.92 -27.08
N SER A 67 4.22 4.74 -27.61
CA SER A 67 3.50 4.58 -28.88
C SER A 67 1.99 4.41 -28.71
N GLN A 68 1.49 4.52 -27.48
CA GLN A 68 0.09 4.26 -27.13
C GLN A 68 -0.66 5.56 -26.83
N GLN A 69 -1.96 5.57 -27.08
CA GLN A 69 -2.83 6.63 -26.60
C GLN A 69 -3.06 6.46 -25.10
N PHE A 70 -2.23 7.10 -24.29
CA PHE A 70 -2.30 7.06 -22.83
C PHE A 70 -2.29 8.47 -22.24
N GLN A 71 -3.07 8.70 -21.18
CA GLN A 71 -3.18 10.00 -20.54
C GLN A 71 -2.35 10.03 -19.24
N TYR A 72 -1.32 10.88 -19.18
CA TYR A 72 -0.46 11.04 -17.99
C TYR A 72 -1.09 11.98 -16.95
N GLN A 73 -2.27 11.61 -16.49
CA GLN A 73 -3.00 12.29 -15.42
C GLN A 73 -3.82 11.27 -14.64
N ASN A 74 -4.06 11.54 -13.36
CA ASN A 74 -4.86 10.66 -12.53
C ASN A 74 -5.76 11.47 -11.59
N ARG A 75 -6.94 10.93 -11.28
CA ARG A 75 -7.83 11.41 -10.23
C ARG A 75 -8.27 10.21 -9.40
N ILE A 76 -7.90 10.21 -8.12
CA ILE A 76 -8.25 9.10 -7.22
C ILE A 76 -9.78 9.07 -7.04
N ALA A 77 -10.38 7.96 -7.46
CA ALA A 77 -11.81 7.72 -7.34
C ALA A 77 -12.18 7.33 -5.89
N ALA A 78 -13.35 7.73 -5.43
CA ALA A 78 -13.81 7.42 -4.08
C ALA A 78 -13.96 5.90 -3.89
N GLU A 79 -14.40 5.21 -4.93
CA GLU A 79 -14.57 3.76 -4.97
C GLU A 79 -13.23 3.01 -4.85
N PHE A 80 -12.15 3.61 -5.38
CA PHE A 80 -10.80 3.08 -5.20
C PHE A 80 -10.35 3.17 -3.73
N ASN A 81 -10.76 4.23 -3.01
CA ASN A 81 -10.54 4.32 -1.57
C ASN A 81 -11.35 3.23 -0.84
N THR A 82 -12.66 3.11 -1.10
CA THR A 82 -13.51 2.09 -0.45
C THR A 82 -12.99 0.67 -0.67
N LEU A 83 -12.58 0.31 -1.91
CA LEU A 83 -12.10 -1.05 -2.18
C LEU A 83 -10.76 -1.37 -1.51
N TYR A 84 -9.95 -0.36 -1.15
CA TYR A 84 -8.64 -0.54 -0.51
C TYR A 84 -8.71 -0.70 1.02
N HIS A 85 -9.92 -0.79 1.60
CA HIS A 85 -10.11 -1.03 3.04
C HIS A 85 -9.82 -2.49 3.44
N TRP A 86 -8.58 -2.95 3.21
CA TRP A 86 -8.12 -4.32 3.43
C TRP A 86 -7.75 -4.62 4.89
N HIS A 87 -8.56 -4.14 5.83
CA HIS A 87 -8.43 -4.40 7.26
C HIS A 87 -8.37 -5.89 7.65
N PRO A 88 -8.96 -6.85 6.89
CA PRO A 88 -8.74 -8.28 7.16
C PRO A 88 -7.29 -8.77 7.04
N LEU A 89 -6.37 -7.97 6.49
CA LEU A 89 -4.94 -8.29 6.51
C LEU A 89 -4.35 -8.23 7.92
N LEU A 90 -4.93 -7.42 8.81
CA LEU A 90 -4.43 -7.22 10.16
C LEU A 90 -4.55 -8.52 10.98
N PRO A 91 -3.49 -8.90 11.72
CA PRO A 91 -3.51 -10.07 12.59
C PRO A 91 -4.31 -9.80 13.88
N ASP A 92 -4.50 -10.83 14.70
CA ASP A 92 -5.08 -10.67 16.04
C ASP A 92 -4.10 -9.94 17.01
N THR A 93 -2.80 -10.20 16.84
CA THR A 93 -1.68 -9.64 17.60
C THR A 93 -0.49 -9.36 16.67
N PHE A 94 0.38 -8.42 17.02
CA PHE A 94 1.58 -8.07 16.25
C PHE A 94 2.81 -8.74 16.87
N HIS A 95 3.48 -9.60 16.11
CA HIS A 95 4.62 -10.37 16.62
C HIS A 95 5.91 -9.66 16.22
N ILE A 96 6.74 -9.28 17.20
CA ILE A 96 8.04 -8.66 16.95
C ILE A 96 9.06 -9.34 17.85
N GLN A 97 10.01 -10.03 17.22
CA GLN A 97 10.91 -10.98 17.90
C GLN A 97 10.13 -12.04 18.70
N GLU A 98 10.37 -12.14 20.00
CA GLU A 98 9.69 -13.06 20.92
C GLU A 98 8.45 -12.42 21.59
N GLU A 99 8.18 -11.14 21.31
CA GLU A 99 7.10 -10.38 21.94
C GLU A 99 5.82 -10.35 21.09
N GLU A 100 4.67 -10.42 21.75
CA GLU A 100 3.35 -10.37 21.15
C GLU A 100 2.58 -9.13 21.65
N TYR A 101 2.24 -8.22 20.74
CA TYR A 101 1.56 -6.98 21.07
C TYR A 101 0.09 -7.03 20.65
N SER A 102 -0.82 -6.78 21.60
CA SER A 102 -2.22 -6.50 21.28
C SER A 102 -2.38 -5.16 20.56
N PHE A 103 -3.52 -4.94 19.90
CA PHE A 103 -3.87 -3.64 19.30
C PHE A 103 -3.72 -2.46 20.28
N LYS A 104 -4.10 -2.65 21.55
CA LYS A 104 -4.02 -1.59 22.57
C LYS A 104 -2.57 -1.22 22.89
N GLN A 105 -1.65 -2.18 22.84
CA GLN A 105 -0.23 -1.94 23.08
C GLN A 105 0.48 -1.38 21.84
N PHE A 106 0.05 -1.78 20.64
CA PHE A 106 0.72 -1.45 19.39
C PHE A 106 0.32 -0.07 18.84
N LEU A 107 -0.97 0.28 18.89
CA LEU A 107 -1.46 1.53 18.32
C LEU A 107 -0.89 2.75 19.06
N TYR A 108 -0.39 3.72 18.29
CA TYR A 108 0.24 4.95 18.77
C TYR A 108 1.45 4.74 19.69
N ASN A 109 2.08 3.56 19.65
CA ASN A 109 3.24 3.26 20.49
C ASN A 109 4.53 3.18 19.67
N ASN A 110 5.20 4.33 19.53
CA ASN A 110 6.47 4.40 18.80
C ASN A 110 7.65 3.84 19.60
N SER A 111 7.52 3.57 20.90
CA SER A 111 8.63 3.00 21.70
C SER A 111 9.00 1.62 21.21
N ILE A 112 8.03 0.81 20.77
CA ILE A 112 8.26 -0.53 20.20
C ILE A 112 9.27 -0.46 19.05
N LEU A 113 9.13 0.53 18.15
CA LEU A 113 10.07 0.73 17.04
C LEU A 113 11.48 1.11 17.52
N LEU A 114 11.58 1.93 18.57
CA LEU A 114 12.86 2.35 19.14
C LEU A 114 13.55 1.22 19.91
N GLU A 115 12.77 0.39 20.60
CA GLU A 115 13.23 -0.74 21.42
C GLU A 115 13.78 -1.88 20.55
N HIS A 116 13.02 -2.33 19.55
CA HIS A 116 13.43 -3.46 18.69
C HIS A 116 14.32 -3.03 17.52
N GLY A 117 14.15 -1.80 17.04
CA GLY A 117 14.83 -1.30 15.84
C GLY A 117 14.24 -1.81 14.52
N LEU A 118 14.59 -1.12 13.43
CA LEU A 118 14.01 -1.36 12.10
C LEU A 118 14.31 -2.75 11.53
N ALA A 119 15.52 -3.27 11.74
CA ALA A 119 15.91 -4.58 11.17
C ALA A 119 15.00 -5.69 11.71
N GLN A 120 14.69 -5.64 13.00
CA GLN A 120 13.87 -6.63 13.68
C GLN A 120 12.39 -6.49 13.33
N PHE A 121 11.92 -5.27 13.12
CA PHE A 121 10.59 -5.02 12.54
C PHE A 121 10.44 -5.65 11.16
N VAL A 122 11.41 -5.43 10.26
CA VAL A 122 11.38 -5.99 8.90
C VAL A 122 11.44 -7.50 8.95
N GLU A 123 12.33 -8.09 9.74
CA GLU A 123 12.43 -9.54 9.88
C GLU A 123 11.13 -10.15 10.41
N SER A 124 10.57 -9.58 11.47
CA SER A 124 9.36 -10.12 12.10
C SER A 124 8.14 -10.00 11.20
N PHE A 125 7.93 -8.84 10.56
CA PHE A 125 6.81 -8.64 9.62
C PHE A 125 6.97 -9.36 8.29
N THR A 126 8.18 -9.78 7.93
CA THR A 126 8.38 -10.69 6.78
C THR A 126 7.95 -12.12 7.12
N ARG A 127 8.05 -12.54 8.40
CA ARG A 127 7.69 -13.88 8.86
C ARG A 127 6.22 -14.02 9.23
N GLN A 128 5.61 -12.96 9.77
CA GLN A 128 4.21 -12.98 10.19
C GLN A 128 3.27 -12.93 8.99
N ILE A 129 2.43 -13.95 8.83
CA ILE A 129 1.45 -14.03 7.73
C ILE A 129 0.29 -13.05 7.96
N ALA A 130 -0.18 -12.43 6.87
CA ALA A 130 -1.37 -11.58 6.88
C ALA A 130 -2.67 -12.39 6.71
N GLY A 131 -3.79 -11.82 7.18
CA GLY A 131 -5.10 -12.44 7.04
C GLY A 131 -5.66 -12.37 5.60
N ARG A 132 -6.61 -13.26 5.28
CA ARG A 132 -7.25 -13.29 3.95
C ARG A 132 -8.27 -12.15 3.82
N ILE A 133 -8.22 -11.41 2.70
CA ILE A 133 -9.14 -10.28 2.43
C ILE A 133 -10.55 -10.75 2.08
N ALA A 134 -10.69 -11.68 1.13
CA ALA A 134 -11.98 -12.18 0.67
C ALA A 134 -12.49 -13.38 1.49
N GLY A 135 -13.75 -13.76 1.26
CA GLY A 135 -14.41 -14.91 1.92
C GLY A 135 -15.21 -14.56 3.18
N GLY A 136 -15.18 -13.30 3.61
CA GLY A 136 -15.96 -12.79 4.74
C GLY A 136 -15.44 -13.24 6.10
N ARG A 137 -16.01 -12.66 7.16
CA ARG A 137 -15.77 -13.01 8.58
C ARG A 137 -14.30 -13.01 9.01
N ASN A 138 -13.50 -12.06 8.51
CA ASN A 138 -12.08 -11.95 8.84
C ASN A 138 -11.60 -10.53 9.19
N VAL A 139 -12.52 -9.61 9.53
CA VAL A 139 -12.12 -8.27 10.02
C VAL A 139 -11.89 -8.36 11.54
N PRO A 140 -10.71 -7.99 12.07
CA PRO A 140 -10.48 -8.01 13.51
C PRO A 140 -11.44 -7.07 14.24
N VAL A 141 -11.95 -7.53 15.39
CA VAL A 141 -12.91 -6.79 16.22
C VAL A 141 -12.38 -5.40 16.61
N ALA A 142 -11.05 -5.29 16.81
CA ALA A 142 -10.38 -4.03 17.13
C ALA A 142 -10.63 -2.91 16.11
N VAL A 143 -10.87 -3.25 14.83
CA VAL A 143 -11.10 -2.29 13.73
C VAL A 143 -12.50 -2.42 13.12
N GLN A 144 -13.45 -3.07 13.82
CA GLN A 144 -14.82 -3.26 13.34
C GLN A 144 -15.54 -1.93 13.03
N ALA A 145 -15.25 -0.89 13.82
CA ALA A 145 -15.85 0.42 13.64
C ALA A 145 -15.45 1.05 12.29
N VAL A 146 -14.24 0.76 11.81
CA VAL A 146 -13.76 1.23 10.50
C VAL A 146 -14.55 0.57 9.38
N ALA A 147 -14.72 -0.76 9.43
CA ALA A 147 -15.51 -1.48 8.44
C ALA A 147 -16.98 -1.01 8.41
N LYS A 148 -17.56 -0.73 9.59
CA LYS A 148 -18.90 -0.13 9.68
C LYS A 148 -18.93 1.27 9.05
N ALA A 149 -17.95 2.12 9.37
CA ALA A 149 -17.87 3.47 8.80
C ALA A 149 -17.73 3.45 7.28
N SER A 150 -16.98 2.52 6.69
CA SER A 150 -16.88 2.38 5.23
C SER A 150 -18.25 2.08 4.59
N ILE A 151 -19.11 1.31 5.25
CA ILE A 151 -20.48 1.05 4.78
C ILE A 151 -21.33 2.31 4.90
N ASP A 152 -21.29 2.99 6.05
CA ASP A 152 -22.08 4.20 6.29
C ASP A 152 -21.70 5.33 5.30
N GLN A 153 -20.40 5.54 5.07
CA GLN A 153 -19.88 6.55 4.14
C GLN A 153 -20.23 6.22 2.68
N SER A 154 -20.20 4.95 2.27
CA SER A 154 -20.62 4.58 0.90
C SER A 154 -22.10 4.85 0.65
N ARG A 155 -22.95 4.74 1.68
CA ARG A 155 -24.37 5.15 1.62
C ARG A 155 -24.51 6.66 1.55
N GLU A 156 -23.75 7.41 2.36
CA GLU A 156 -23.75 8.87 2.33
C GLU A 156 -23.35 9.42 0.96
N MET A 157 -22.32 8.84 0.35
CA MET A 157 -21.87 9.16 -1.01
C MET A 157 -22.79 8.61 -2.11
N LYS A 158 -23.88 7.92 -1.74
CA LYS A 158 -24.89 7.37 -2.66
C LYS A 158 -24.29 6.45 -3.71
N TYR A 159 -23.41 5.54 -3.29
CA TYR A 159 -22.84 4.55 -4.18
C TYR A 159 -23.93 3.68 -4.81
N GLN A 160 -23.73 3.32 -6.08
CA GLN A 160 -24.58 2.34 -6.74
C GLN A 160 -24.36 0.94 -6.16
N SER A 161 -25.22 0.00 -6.56
CA SER A 161 -25.11 -1.39 -6.09
C SER A 161 -23.84 -2.09 -6.61
N LEU A 162 -23.44 -3.18 -5.96
CA LEU A 162 -22.35 -4.05 -6.41
C LEU A 162 -22.52 -4.46 -7.88
N ASN A 163 -23.74 -4.85 -8.30
CA ASN A 163 -23.99 -5.29 -9.66
C ASN A 163 -23.88 -4.16 -10.70
N GLU A 164 -24.15 -2.91 -10.32
CA GLU A 164 -23.90 -1.77 -11.21
C GLU A 164 -22.39 -1.57 -11.42
N TYR A 165 -21.58 -1.64 -10.37
CA TYR A 165 -20.13 -1.60 -10.52
C TYR A 165 -19.59 -2.79 -11.31
N ARG A 166 -20.11 -4.00 -11.10
CA ARG A 166 -19.72 -5.17 -11.91
C ARG A 166 -19.95 -4.91 -13.39
N LYS A 167 -21.14 -4.43 -13.79
CA LYS A 167 -21.42 -4.06 -15.19
C LYS A 167 -20.46 -2.97 -15.68
N ARG A 168 -20.20 -1.95 -14.86
CA ARG A 168 -19.29 -0.85 -15.20
C ARG A 168 -17.86 -1.32 -15.50
N PHE A 169 -17.41 -2.40 -14.86
CA PHE A 169 -16.12 -3.06 -15.09
C PHE A 169 -16.24 -4.31 -15.98
N SER A 170 -17.27 -4.40 -16.81
CA SER A 170 -17.47 -5.46 -17.81
C SER A 170 -17.61 -6.88 -17.23
N LEU A 171 -18.13 -7.00 -16.02
CA LEU A 171 -18.39 -8.28 -15.36
C LEU A 171 -19.89 -8.61 -15.36
N LYS A 172 -20.23 -9.90 -15.48
CA LYS A 172 -21.62 -10.38 -15.39
C LYS A 172 -22.18 -10.11 -13.98
N PRO A 173 -23.38 -9.49 -13.85
CA PRO A 173 -24.06 -9.37 -12.55
C PRO A 173 -24.24 -10.73 -11.88
N TYR A 174 -24.13 -10.77 -10.56
CA TYR A 174 -24.53 -11.96 -9.81
C TYR A 174 -26.05 -12.13 -9.88
N THR A 175 -26.49 -13.38 -10.00
CA THR A 175 -27.90 -13.79 -10.06
C THR A 175 -28.43 -14.26 -8.71
N SER A 176 -27.54 -14.59 -7.77
CA SER A 176 -27.82 -15.12 -6.43
C SER A 176 -26.74 -14.67 -5.44
N PHE A 177 -26.99 -14.86 -4.15
CA PHE A 177 -25.99 -14.69 -3.08
C PHE A 177 -25.12 -15.94 -2.86
N GLU A 178 -25.66 -17.13 -3.18
CA GLU A 178 -24.90 -18.38 -3.34
C GLU A 178 -24.02 -18.31 -4.59
#